data_AF-A0A1M5QGF8-F1
#
_entry.id   AF-A0A1M5QGF8-F1
#
_cell.length_a   1.000
_cell.length_b   1.000
_cell.length_c   1.000
_cell.angle_alpha   90.00
_cell.angle_beta   90.00
_cell.angle_gamma   90.00
#
_symmetry.space_group_name_H-M   'P 1'
#
loop_
_entity.id
_entity.type
_entity.pdbx_description
1 polymer ?
#
loop_
_entity_poly.entity_id
_entity_poly.type
_entity_poly.pdbx_seq_one_letter_code
_entity_poly.pdbx_strand_id
1 'polypeptide(L)' 'MEDKKYCPKCLKEIEIIKGCGSVSYFCNSCNELISSKKVLSKEEKEKK' A
#
# COMPACT_ATOMS: atom_id res chain seq x y z
N MET A 1 -14.37 -7.57 3.96
CA MET A 1 -13.94 -6.41 3.15
C MET A 1 -12.45 -6.24 3.42
N GLU A 2 -11.60 -6.71 2.53
CA GLU A 2 -10.15 -6.54 2.67
C GLU A 2 -9.73 -5.37 1.78
N ASP A 3 -9.42 -4.22 2.39
CA ASP A 3 -8.86 -3.06 1.72
C ASP A 3 -7.44 -3.37 1.21
N LYS A 4 -7.37 -4.01 0.04
CA LYS A 4 -6.11 -4.26 -0.65
C LYS A 4 -5.52 -2.96 -1.15
N LYS A 5 -4.30 -2.69 -0.71
CA LYS A 5 -3.53 -1.51 -1.11
C LYS A 5 -2.35 -1.91 -1.96
N TYR A 6 -2.01 -1.04 -2.90
CA TYR A 6 -1.00 -1.27 -3.92
C TYR A 6 0.05 -0.16 -3.89
N CYS A 7 1.27 -0.53 -4.27
CA CYS A 7 2.39 0.39 -4.33
C CYS A 7 2.22 1.32 -5.55
N PRO A 8 2.33 2.65 -5.40
CA PRO A 8 2.20 3.58 -6.52
C PRO A 8 3.35 3.51 -7.55
N LYS A 9 4.46 2.86 -7.16
CA LYS A 9 5.65 2.68 -8.01
C LYS A 9 5.59 1.39 -8.82
N CYS A 10 5.41 0.24 -8.16
CA CYS A 10 5.46 -1.07 -8.80
C CYS A 10 4.09 -1.75 -8.98
N LEU A 11 3.00 -1.12 -8.52
CA LEU A 11 1.61 -1.60 -8.62
C LEU A 11 1.35 -2.97 -7.96
N LYS A 12 2.28 -3.44 -7.11
CA LYS A 12 2.13 -4.69 -6.33
C LYS A 12 1.44 -4.43 -5.00
N GLU A 13 0.82 -5.47 -4.42
CA GLU A 13 0.21 -5.38 -3.09
C GLU A 13 1.25 -4.99 -2.05
N ILE A 14 0.85 -4.12 -1.11
CA ILE A 14 1.69 -3.68 0.01
C ILE A 14 1.15 -4.26 1.30
N GLU A 15 2.07 -4.51 2.22
CA GLU A 15 1.77 -5.04 3.53
C GLU A 15 1.31 -3.92 4.46
N ILE A 16 0.18 -4.15 5.12
CA ILE A 16 -0.39 -3.20 6.09
C ILE A 16 0.07 -3.63 7.48
N ILE A 17 1.06 -2.93 8.01
CA ILE A 17 1.63 -3.18 9.33
C ILE A 17 0.89 -2.31 10.34
N LYS A 18 0.13 -2.93 11.24
CA LYS A 18 -0.58 -2.24 12.32
C LYS A 18 0.23 -2.38 13.61
N GLY A 19 0.59 -1.28 14.26
CA GLY A 19 1.38 -1.32 15.50
C GLY A 19 1.13 -0.09 16.37
N CYS A 20 1.00 -0.29 17.69
CA CYS A 20 0.88 0.76 18.71
C CYS A 20 -0.02 1.95 18.31
N GLY A 21 -1.23 1.66 17.80
CA GLY A 21 -2.21 2.68 17.38
C GLY A 21 -1.96 3.33 16.02
N SER A 22 -0.91 2.96 15.31
CA SER A 22 -0.58 3.46 13.97
C SER A 22 -0.66 2.36 12.91
N VAL A 23 -0.87 2.79 11.66
CA VAL A 23 -0.89 1.90 10.49
C VAL A 23 0.17 2.38 9.50
N SER A 24 1.12 1.49 9.21
CA SER A 24 2.19 1.68 8.23
C SER A 24 1.93 0.83 7.00
N TYR A 25 2.33 1.32 5.83
CA TYR A 25 2.23 0.58 4.58
C TYR A 25 3.63 0.28 4.07
N PHE A 26 3.98 -0.98 3.91
CA PHE A 26 5.30 -1.40 3.50
C PHE A 26 5.25 -2.17 2.18
N CYS A 27 6.02 -1.75 1.20
CA CYS A 27 6.11 -2.46 -0.07
C CYS A 27 7.25 -3.48 -0.01
N ASN A 28 6.92 -4.76 0.11
CA ASN A 28 7.93 -5.85 0.11
C ASN A 28 8.69 -5.97 -1.23
N SER A 29 8.13 -5.49 -2.34
CA SER A 29 8.83 -5.52 -3.65
C SER A 29 9.82 -4.38 -3.85
N CYS A 30 9.56 -3.20 -3.27
CA CYS A 30 10.48 -2.07 -3.31
C CYS A 30 11.32 -1.97 -2.03
N ASN A 31 11.00 -2.78 -1.02
CA ASN A 31 11.56 -2.79 0.32
C ASN A 31 11.56 -1.39 0.98
N GLU A 32 10.47 -0.64 0.78
CA GLU A 32 10.32 0.73 1.28
C GLU A 32 8.98 0.96 1.98
N LEU A 33 8.95 1.95 2.87
CA LEU A 33 7.72 2.45 3.49
C LEU A 33 6.97 3.38 2.54
N ILE A 34 5.71 3.05 2.29
CA ILE A 34 4.79 3.83 1.46
C ILE A 34 3.93 4.71 2.36
N SER A 35 3.81 5.99 2.00
CA SER A 35 2.92 6.91 2.70
C SER A 35 1.46 6.54 2.45
N SER A 36 0.64 6.59 3.50
CA SER A 36 -0.80 6.29 3.46
C SER A 36 -1.59 7.07 2.41
N LYS A 37 -1.14 8.29 2.07
CA LYS A 37 -1.73 9.15 1.04
C LYS A 37 -1.35 8.77 -0.39
N LYS A 38 -0.26 8.01 -0.56
CA LYS A 38 0.27 7.61 -1.88
C LYS A 38 -0.07 6.17 -2.24
N VAL A 39 -0.58 5.37 -1.30
CA VAL A 39 -1.03 4.01 -1.58
C VAL A 39 -2.15 4.05 -2.62
N LEU A 40 -2.12 3.13 -3.57
CA LEU A 40 -3.20 2.99 -4.55
C LEU A 40 -4.24 2.01 -4.01
N SER A 41 -5.51 2.36 -4.13
CA SER A 41 -6.61 1.43 -3.94
C SER A 41 -6.79 0.56 -5.19
N LYS A 42 -7.55 -0.52 -5.05
CA LYS A 42 -7.84 -1.43 -6.17
C LYS A 42 -8.44 -0.70 -7.38
N GLU A 43 -9.31 0.30 -7.13
CA GLU A 43 -9.89 1.18 -8.15
C GLU A 43 -8.85 2.08 -8.85
N GLU A 44 -7.87 2.59 -8.09
CA GLU A 44 -6.84 3.51 -8.63
C GLU A 44 -5.79 2.77 -9.48
N LYS A 45 -5.57 1.47 -9.24
CA LYS A 45 -4.61 0.67 -10.00
C LYS A 45 -5.07 0.39 -11.44
N GLU A 46 -6.37 0.27 -11.69
CA GLU A 46 -6.90 -0.08 -13.01
C GLU A 46 -6.96 1.12 -13.98
N LYS A 47 -6.82 2.32 -13.44
CA LYS A 47 -6.90 3.59 -14.19
C LYS A 47 -5.54 4.15 -14.66
N LYS A 48 -4.43 3.49 -14.33
CA LYS A 48 -3.06 3.99 -14.54
C LYS A 48 -2.24 3.02 -15.39
#